data_AF-A0A494R7D2-F1
#
_entry.id   AF-A0A494R7D2-F1
#
_cell.length_a   1.000
_cell.length_b   1.000
_cell.length_c   1.000
_cell.angle_alpha   90.00
_cell.angle_beta   90.00
_cell.angle_gamma   90.00
#
_symmetry.space_group_name_H-M   'P 1'
#
loop_
_entity.id
_entity.type
_entity.pdbx_description
1 polymer ?
#
loop_
_entity_poly.entity_id
_entity_poly.type
_entity_poly.pdbx_seq_one_letter_code
_entity_poly.pdbx_strand_id
1 'polypeptide(L)'
;MALTRSFKQTIAERAERDPAFAQALLDEAATLFLNGEPEMARVILRDLVNATVGFEGLSKETDKPSKSLHRMLSVSGNPSMDNLAAIFAAIRSNLGVQIEVHAVPAH
;
A
#
# COMPACT_ATOMS: atom_id res chain seq x y z
N MET A 1 0.27 21.51 -4.00
CA MET A 1 1.18 21.84 -2.89
C MET A 1 2.02 20.61 -2.58
N ALA A 2 3.35 20.74 -2.55
CA ALA A 2 4.23 19.59 -2.37
C ALA A 2 4.18 19.13 -0.91
N LEU A 3 3.62 17.95 -0.65
CA LEU A 3 3.85 17.22 0.61
C LEU A 3 5.36 17.13 0.79
N THR A 4 5.90 17.87 1.76
CA THR A 4 7.34 17.93 2.00
C THR A 4 7.87 16.53 2.32
N ARG A 5 9.14 16.23 1.99
CA ARG A 5 9.74 14.92 2.32
C ARG A 5 9.56 14.54 3.79
N SER A 6 9.56 15.54 4.66
CA SER A 6 9.27 15.42 6.09
C SER A 6 7.90 14.76 6.37
N PHE A 7 6.83 15.20 5.70
CA PHE A 7 5.48 14.65 5.92
C PHE A 7 5.36 13.17 5.54
N LYS A 8 5.93 12.77 4.39
CA LYS A 8 5.93 11.36 3.96
C LYS A 8 6.73 10.47 4.92
N GLN A 9 7.85 11.00 5.42
CA GLN A 9 8.66 10.31 6.42
C GLN A 9 7.88 10.14 7.74
N THR A 10 7.13 11.16 8.17
CA THR A 10 6.28 11.06 9.38
C THR A 10 5.17 10.01 9.25
N ILE A 11 4.56 9.85 8.07
CA ILE A 11 3.54 8.83 7.84
C ILE A 11 4.14 7.42 7.94
N ALA A 12 5.26 7.17 7.27
CA ALA A 12 5.91 5.86 7.30
C ALA A 12 6.38 5.50 8.72
N GLU A 13 7.05 6.44 9.42
CA GLU A 13 7.51 6.26 10.81
C GLU A 13 6.35 6.06 11.79
N ARG A 14 5.16 6.60 11.50
CA ARG A 14 3.98 6.38 12.32
C ARG A 14 3.37 5.01 12.02
N ALA A 15 3.23 4.64 10.75
CA ALA A 15 2.70 3.33 10.36
C ALA A 15 3.54 2.16 10.90
N GLU A 16 4.86 2.35 11.02
CA GLU A 16 5.75 1.36 11.65
C GLU A 16 5.46 1.15 13.15
N ARG A 17 5.06 2.22 13.87
CA ARG A 17 4.90 2.20 15.34
C ARG A 17 3.46 2.02 15.81
N ASP A 18 2.50 2.27 14.94
CA ASP A 18 1.06 2.29 15.25
C ASP A 18 0.31 1.35 14.29
N PRO A 19 0.09 0.08 14.69
CA PRO A 19 -0.60 -0.91 13.86
C PRO A 19 -2.02 -0.50 13.45
N ALA A 20 -2.73 0.24 14.31
CA ALA A 20 -4.08 0.72 14.00
C ALA A 20 -4.04 1.78 12.88
N PHE A 21 -3.02 2.64 12.90
CA PHE A 21 -2.78 3.60 11.81
C PHE A 21 -2.39 2.89 10.50
N ALA A 22 -1.53 1.87 10.56
CA ALA A 22 -1.17 1.08 9.38
C ALA A 22 -2.39 0.35 8.78
N GLN A 23 -3.27 -0.21 9.62
CA GLN A 23 -4.51 -0.81 9.17
C GLN A 23 -5.44 0.21 8.51
N ALA A 24 -5.62 1.39 9.12
CA ALA A 24 -6.46 2.45 8.54
C ALA A 24 -5.93 2.93 7.17
N LEU A 25 -4.60 3.00 7.00
CA LEU A 25 -4.00 3.30 5.70
C LEU A 25 -4.25 2.19 4.67
N LEU A 26 -4.27 0.92 5.10
CA LEU A 26 -4.57 -0.20 4.21
C LEU A 26 -6.04 -0.15 3.75
N ASP A 27 -6.96 0.17 4.66
CA ASP A 27 -8.38 0.35 4.37
C ASP A 27 -8.60 1.49 3.37
N GLU A 28 -7.90 2.61 3.56
CA GLU A 28 -7.92 3.76 2.65
C GLU A 28 -7.39 3.38 1.26
N ALA A 29 -6.25 2.67 1.19
CA ALA A 29 -5.68 2.22 -0.08
C ALA A 29 -6.63 1.30 -0.85
N ALA A 30 -7.30 0.37 -0.15
CA ALA A 30 -8.30 -0.51 -0.75
C ALA A 30 -9.53 0.28 -1.25
N THR A 31 -10.03 1.20 -0.42
CA THR A 31 -11.18 2.05 -0.75
C THR A 31 -10.92 2.90 -1.98
N LEU A 32 -9.78 3.60 -2.03
CA LEU A 32 -9.38 4.41 -3.18
C LEU A 32 -9.25 3.56 -4.44
N PHE A 33 -8.60 2.40 -4.34
CA PHE A 33 -8.44 1.52 -5.50
C PHE A 33 -9.79 1.05 -6.05
N LEU A 34 -10.69 0.60 -5.19
CA LEU A 34 -12.01 0.09 -5.58
C LEU A 34 -12.96 1.19 -6.09
N ASN A 35 -12.76 2.45 -5.69
CA ASN A 35 -13.53 3.61 -6.15
C ASN A 35 -12.90 4.36 -7.33
N GLY A 36 -11.87 3.80 -7.98
CA GLY A 36 -11.31 4.35 -9.22
C GLY A 36 -10.23 5.40 -9.04
N GLU A 37 -9.58 5.45 -7.87
CA GLU A 37 -8.45 6.33 -7.55
C GLU A 37 -7.12 5.56 -7.37
N PRO A 38 -6.66 4.80 -8.40
CA PRO A 38 -5.53 3.90 -8.25
C PRO A 38 -4.18 4.62 -8.08
N GLU A 39 -4.08 5.89 -8.49
CA GLU A 39 -2.88 6.71 -8.28
C GLU A 39 -2.59 6.93 -6.80
N MET A 40 -3.60 7.35 -6.04
CA MET A 40 -3.47 7.58 -4.60
C MET A 40 -3.28 6.26 -3.86
N ALA A 41 -4.02 5.21 -4.24
CA ALA A 41 -3.85 3.88 -3.68
C ALA A 41 -2.40 3.38 -3.82
N ARG A 42 -1.77 3.54 -4.99
CA ARG A 42 -0.36 3.14 -5.19
C ARG A 42 0.60 3.86 -4.25
N VAL A 43 0.39 5.16 -4.04
CA VAL A 43 1.25 5.95 -3.14
C VAL A 43 1.12 5.47 -1.70
N ILE A 44 -0.11 5.23 -1.22
CA ILE A 44 -0.33 4.73 0.13
C ILE A 44 0.24 3.31 0.29
N LEU A 45 0.02 2.42 -0.67
CA LEU A 45 0.62 1.08 -0.67
C LEU A 45 2.14 1.13 -0.64
N ARG A 46 2.75 2.09 -1.35
CA ARG A 46 4.21 2.30 -1.32
C ARG A 46 4.69 2.66 0.08
N ASP A 47 3.99 3.57 0.74
CA ASP A 47 4.35 4.04 2.06
C ASP A 47 4.12 2.94 3.12
N LEU A 48 3.05 2.15 2.97
CA LEU A 48 2.81 0.95 3.77
C LEU A 48 3.89 -0.11 3.59
N VAL A 49 4.30 -0.42 2.35
CA VAL A 49 5.40 -1.36 2.10
C VAL A 49 6.68 -0.89 2.78
N ASN A 50 7.01 0.39 2.71
CA ASN A 50 8.19 0.93 3.39
C ASN A 50 8.12 0.81 4.91
N ALA A 51 6.93 0.96 5.50
CA ALA A 51 6.72 0.91 6.94
C ALA A 51 6.53 -0.51 7.51
N THR A 52 6.36 -1.52 6.66
CA THR A 52 6.00 -2.89 7.07
C THR A 52 7.02 -3.92 6.58
N VAL A 53 6.70 -4.66 5.52
CA VAL A 53 7.49 -5.77 4.97
C VAL A 53 8.78 -5.30 4.26
N GLY A 54 8.82 -4.03 3.83
CA GLY A 54 9.90 -3.48 3.01
C GLY A 54 9.90 -4.04 1.58
N PHE A 55 10.54 -3.32 0.65
CA PHE A 55 10.62 -3.76 -0.75
C PHE A 55 11.47 -5.01 -0.95
N GLU A 56 12.48 -5.23 -0.11
CA GLU A 56 13.30 -6.45 -0.15
C GLU A 56 12.54 -7.67 0.39
N GLY A 57 11.71 -7.49 1.44
CA GLY A 57 10.84 -8.56 1.94
C GLY A 57 9.76 -8.91 0.91
N LEU A 58 9.10 -7.88 0.37
CA LEU A 58 8.08 -8.03 -0.67
C LEU A 58 8.65 -8.67 -1.94
N SER A 59 9.90 -8.37 -2.29
CA SER A 59 10.59 -8.98 -3.43
C SER A 59 10.69 -10.50 -3.27
N LYS A 60 11.01 -10.98 -2.07
CA LYS A 60 11.10 -12.42 -1.76
C LYS A 60 9.73 -13.09 -1.78
N GLU A 61 8.70 -12.43 -1.26
CA GLU A 61 7.33 -12.99 -1.22
C GLU A 61 6.67 -13.05 -2.59
N THR A 62 6.96 -12.08 -3.47
CA THR A 62 6.30 -11.96 -4.78
C THR A 62 7.11 -12.55 -5.93
N ASP A 63 8.35 -12.98 -5.68
CA ASP A 63 9.34 -13.35 -6.71
C ASP A 63 9.45 -12.27 -7.80
N LYS A 64 9.49 -10.99 -7.36
CA LYS A 64 9.66 -9.82 -8.24
C LYS A 64 10.85 -9.00 -7.79
N PRO A 65 11.65 -8.45 -8.71
CA PRO A 65 12.74 -7.55 -8.34
C PRO A 65 12.22 -6.31 -7.59
N SER A 66 12.85 -5.97 -6.47
CA SER A 66 12.59 -4.77 -5.65
C SER A 66 12.46 -3.48 -6.50
N LYS A 67 13.36 -3.27 -7.47
CA LYS A 67 13.29 -2.14 -8.43
C LYS A 67 12.00 -2.10 -9.25
N SER A 68 11.46 -3.27 -9.62
CA SER A 68 10.21 -3.39 -10.36
C SER A 68 9.02 -3.00 -9.48
N LEU A 69 9.00 -3.48 -8.23
CA LEU A 69 7.97 -3.17 -7.24
C LEU A 69 7.93 -1.65 -6.93
N HIS A 70 9.10 -1.02 -6.76
CA HIS A 70 9.18 0.44 -6.61
C HIS A 70 8.56 1.20 -7.79
N ARG A 71 8.81 0.74 -9.03
CA ARG A 71 8.23 1.33 -10.24
C ARG A 71 6.72 1.11 -10.31
N MET A 72 6.24 -0.09 -9.96
CA MET A 72 4.82 -0.44 -9.92
C MET A 72 4.04 0.43 -8.94
N LEU A 73 4.62 0.71 -7.76
CA LEU A 73 3.98 1.55 -6.73
C LEU A 73 4.32 3.04 -6.84
N SER A 74 4.84 3.49 -7.99
CA SER A 74 5.01 4.91 -8.27
C SER A 74 3.68 5.57 -8.67
N VAL A 75 3.65 6.90 -8.66
CA VAL A 75 2.48 7.71 -9.04
C VAL A 75 1.95 7.30 -10.42
N SER A 76 2.84 7.17 -11.41
CA SER A 76 2.54 6.70 -12.76
C SER A 76 2.74 5.19 -12.95
N GLY A 77 2.89 4.44 -11.86
CA GLY A 77 3.08 3.00 -11.88
C GLY A 77 1.83 2.25 -12.31
N ASN A 78 2.01 1.02 -12.76
CA ASN A 78 0.92 0.15 -13.19
C ASN A 78 1.21 -1.31 -12.81
N PRO A 79 0.92 -1.71 -11.55
CA PRO A 79 1.00 -3.13 -11.18
C PRO A 79 -0.08 -3.90 -11.94
N SER A 80 0.25 -5.11 -12.43
CA SER A 80 -0.81 -6.04 -12.85
C SER A 80 -1.68 -6.43 -11.67
N MET A 81 -2.89 -6.95 -11.93
CA MET A 81 -3.80 -7.40 -10.87
C MET A 81 -3.14 -8.44 -9.96
N ASP A 82 -2.41 -9.41 -10.51
CA ASP A 82 -1.71 -10.42 -9.71
C ASP A 82 -0.65 -9.81 -8.79
N ASN A 83 0.13 -8.84 -9.29
CA ASN A 83 1.13 -8.15 -8.46
C ASN A 83 0.45 -7.32 -7.38
N LEU A 84 -0.66 -6.65 -7.70
CA LEU A 84 -1.41 -5.87 -6.73
C LEU A 84 -2.00 -6.76 -5.62
N ALA A 85 -2.60 -7.90 -6.00
CA ALA A 85 -3.11 -8.88 -5.05
C ALA A 85 -2.00 -9.42 -4.14
N ALA A 86 -0.81 -9.71 -4.68
CA ALA A 86 0.33 -10.15 -3.90
C ALA A 86 0.85 -9.07 -2.93
N ILE A 87 0.85 -7.80 -3.35
CA ILE A 87 1.21 -6.65 -2.49
C ILE A 87 0.22 -6.53 -1.32
N PHE A 88 -1.09 -6.57 -1.59
CA PHE A 88 -2.10 -6.57 -0.55
C PHE A 88 -1.95 -7.77 0.39
N ALA A 89 -1.68 -8.97 -0.15
CA ALA A 89 -1.48 -10.17 0.66
C ALA A 89 -0.28 -10.04 1.61
N ALA A 90 0.86 -9.53 1.12
CA ALA A 90 2.06 -9.30 1.92
C ALA A 90 1.80 -8.32 3.09
N ILE A 91 1.16 -7.18 2.79
CA ILE A 91 0.85 -6.17 3.81
C ILE A 91 -0.16 -6.72 4.84
N ARG A 92 -1.22 -7.39 4.39
CA ARG A 92 -2.22 -8.02 5.29
C ARG A 92 -1.60 -9.06 6.20
N SER A 93 -0.73 -9.91 5.66
CA SER A 93 -0.02 -10.94 6.41
C SER A 93 0.89 -10.31 7.48
N ASN A 94 1.63 -9.26 7.11
CA ASN A 94 2.49 -8.54 8.04
C ASN A 94 1.71 -7.86 9.17
N LEU A 95 0.56 -7.25 8.85
CA LEU A 95 -0.31 -6.58 9.82
C LEU A 95 -1.21 -7.55 10.63
N GLY A 96 -1.31 -8.81 10.23
CA GLY A 96 -2.19 -9.79 10.88
C GLY A 96 -3.69 -9.51 10.68
N VAL A 97 -4.06 -8.90 9.55
CA VAL A 97 -5.45 -8.48 9.26
C VAL A 97 -6.02 -9.18 8.02
N GLN A 98 -7.35 -9.16 7.90
CA GLN A 98 -8.07 -9.51 6.67
C GLN A 98 -8.80 -8.28 6.14
N ILE A 99 -9.10 -8.27 4.84
CA ILE A 99 -9.92 -7.22 4.22
C ILE A 99 -11.30 -7.81 3.99
N GLU A 100 -12.31 -7.12 4.49
CA GLU A 100 -13.73 -7.37 4.21
C GLU A 100 -14.26 -6.19 3.38
N VAL A 101 -15.03 -6.47 2.32
CA VAL A 101 -15.50 -5.45 1.38
C VAL A 101 -17.02 -5.48 1.30
N HIS A 102 -17.64 -4.31 1.42
CA HIS A 102 -19.07 -4.12 1.26
C HIS A 102 -19.33 -2.98 0.27
N ALA A 103 -20.13 -3.25 -0.76
CA ALA A 103 -20.62 -2.20 -1.64
C ALA A 103 -21.71 -1.39 -0.92
N VAL A 104 -21.67 -0.07 -1.07
CA VAL A 104 -22.67 0.86 -0.52
C VAL A 104 -23.42 1.55 -1.67
N PRO A 105 -24.65 2.06 -1.43
CA PRO A 105 -25.35 2.86 -2.43
C PRO A 105 -24.49 4.05 -2.89
N ALA A 106 -24.46 4.29 -4.21
CA ALA A 106 -23.87 5.50 -4.76
C ALA A 106 -24.81 6.69 -4.47
N HIS A 107 -24.25 7.80 -3.99
CA HIS A 107 -24.95 9.06 -3.75
C HIS A 107 -24.58 10.11 -4.80
#